data_AF-A0A9W3K0C6-F1
#
_entry.id   AF-A0A9W3K0C6-F1
#
_cell.length_a   1.000
_cell.length_b   1.000
_cell.length_c   1.000
_cell.angle_alpha   90.00
_cell.angle_beta   90.00
_cell.angle_gamma   90.00
#
_symmetry.space_group_name_H-M   'P 1'
#
loop_
_entity.id
_entity.type
_entity.pdbx_description
1 polymer ?
#
loop_
_entity_poly.entity_id
_entity_poly.type
_entity_poly.pdbx_seq_one_letter_code
_entity_poly.pdbx_strand_id
1 'polypeptide(L)'
;MFPLATLVEGLRAFAEEFPTVALNLTIEALGGVMKLVIDGGCALGISGPVQNWPDAIDATSMGSIELVTVAAPTHPLAQRRGRIPLSEAREYTQLVLTDRSRLTEGQSFGIYATRTWKTADLGAKHRLLLEGLGIHANAFDRRGSSARPTGRRAVVGS
;
A
#
# COMPACT_ATOMS: atom_id res chain seq x y z
N MET A 1 1.05 -0.95 2.57
CA MET A 1 -0.32 -0.45 2.33
C MET A 1 -1.26 -1.61 2.55
N PHE A 2 -2.31 -1.43 3.35
CA PHE A 2 -3.31 -2.47 3.62
C PHE A 2 -4.53 -2.28 2.69
N PRO A 3 -5.21 -3.34 2.22
CA PRO A 3 -6.37 -3.20 1.35
C PRO A 3 -7.49 -2.39 2.03
N LEU A 4 -7.88 -1.27 1.43
CA LEU A 4 -8.88 -0.37 2.02
C LEU A 4 -10.26 -1.02 2.15
N ALA A 5 -10.65 -1.88 1.19
CA ALA A 5 -11.91 -2.60 1.25
C ALA A 5 -11.99 -3.49 2.50
N THR A 6 -10.97 -4.32 2.73
CA THR A 6 -10.86 -5.18 3.91
C THR A 6 -10.86 -4.37 5.21
N LEU A 7 -10.17 -3.21 5.22
CA LEU A 7 -10.20 -2.31 6.38
C LEU A 7 -11.62 -1.81 6.65
N VAL A 8 -12.31 -1.31 5.62
CA VAL A 8 -13.67 -0.76 5.76
C VAL A 8 -14.67 -1.84 6.23
N GLU A 9 -14.53 -3.07 5.75
CA GLU A 9 -15.34 -4.21 6.24
C GLU A 9 -15.11 -4.46 7.74
N GLY A 10 -13.85 -4.51 8.18
CA GLY A 10 -13.52 -4.66 9.60
C GLY A 10 -14.02 -3.50 10.46
N LEU A 11 -13.88 -2.27 9.97
CA LEU A 11 -14.36 -1.07 10.69
C LEU A 11 -15.89 -1.02 10.78
N ARG A 12 -16.60 -1.51 9.76
CA ARG A 12 -18.06 -1.66 9.79
C ARG A 12 -18.47 -2.66 10.88
N ALA A 13 -17.87 -3.84 10.89
CA ALA A 13 -18.16 -4.86 11.91
C ALA A 13 -17.85 -4.35 13.32
N PHE A 14 -16.75 -3.61 13.49
CA PHE A 14 -16.41 -2.97 14.77
C PHE A 14 -17.47 -1.96 15.23
N ALA A 15 -17.94 -1.10 14.34
CA ALA A 15 -18.95 -0.10 14.67
C ALA A 15 -20.32 -0.72 15.00
N GLU A 16 -20.65 -1.87 14.39
CA GLU A 16 -21.87 -2.63 14.67
C GLU A 16 -21.78 -3.34 16.04
N GLU A 17 -20.65 -3.95 16.36
CA GLU A 17 -20.44 -4.70 17.61
C GLU A 17 -20.22 -3.77 18.83
N PHE A 18 -19.54 -2.63 18.62
CA PHE A 18 -19.13 -1.72 19.69
C PHE A 18 -19.60 -0.26 19.45
N PRO A 19 -20.92 -0.01 19.38
CA PRO A 19 -21.48 1.28 18.95
C PRO A 19 -21.15 2.45 19.89
N THR A 20 -20.79 2.18 21.15
CA THR A 20 -20.44 3.21 22.14
C THR A 20 -18.95 3.50 22.21
N VAL A 21 -18.11 2.76 21.47
CA VAL A 21 -16.66 2.93 21.49
C VAL A 21 -16.25 3.91 20.40
N ALA A 22 -15.66 5.04 20.80
CA ALA A 22 -15.11 6.01 19.86
C ALA A 22 -13.85 5.44 19.18
N LEU A 23 -13.83 5.47 17.85
CA LEU A 23 -12.70 5.03 17.04
C LEU A 23 -11.93 6.22 16.46
N ASN A 24 -10.63 6.29 16.72
CA ASN A 24 -9.72 7.20 16.05
C ASN A 24 -8.86 6.43 15.04
N LEU A 25 -9.02 6.73 13.75
CA LEU A 25 -8.26 6.11 12.68
C LEU A 25 -7.19 7.07 12.16
N THR A 26 -5.93 6.67 12.26
CA THR A 26 -4.78 7.40 11.73
C THR A 26 -4.12 6.60 10.62
N ILE A 27 -3.82 7.24 9.49
CA ILE A 27 -3.14 6.61 8.35
C ILE A 27 -1.72 7.14 8.28
N GLU A 28 -0.75 6.25 8.46
CA GLU A 28 0.68 6.55 8.41
C GLU A 28 1.43 5.61 7.47
N ALA A 29 2.61 6.04 7.04
CA ALA A 29 3.52 5.22 6.26
C ALA A 29 4.45 4.40 7.18
N LEU A 30 4.50 3.08 7.00
CA LEU A 30 5.51 2.17 7.54
C LEU A 30 5.89 2.44 9.01
N GLY A 31 7.05 3.04 9.28
CA GLY A 31 7.53 3.29 10.63
C GLY A 31 6.77 4.37 11.38
N GLY A 32 6.01 5.24 10.69
CA GLY A 32 5.03 6.12 11.34
C GLY A 32 4.01 5.33 12.17
N VAL A 33 3.56 4.17 11.68
CA VAL A 33 2.65 3.27 12.42
C VAL A 33 3.34 2.74 13.68
N MET A 34 4.58 2.24 13.56
CA MET A 34 5.34 1.73 14.70
C MET A 34 5.58 2.81 15.76
N LYS A 35 5.93 4.02 15.31
CA LYS A 35 6.15 5.17 16.20
C LYS A 35 4.89 5.50 17.00
N LEU A 36 3.72 5.52 16.36
CA LEU A 36 2.46 5.80 17.05
C LEU A 36 2.12 4.73 18.11
N VAL A 37 2.44 3.46 17.86
CA VAL A 37 2.25 2.39 18.86
C VAL A 37 3.22 2.58 20.03
N ILE A 38 4.51 2.77 19.75
CA ILE A 38 5.57 2.93 20.76
C ILE A 38 5.31 4.15 21.66
N ASP A 39 4.90 5.27 21.05
CA ASP A 39 4.65 6.53 21.78
C ASP A 39 3.29 6.52 22.50
N GLY A 40 2.48 5.45 22.39
CA GLY A 40 1.15 5.36 22.99
C GLY A 40 0.09 6.21 22.29
N GLY A 41 0.37 6.74 21.10
CA GLY A 41 -0.58 7.48 20.28
C GLY A 41 -1.64 6.60 19.60
N CYS A 42 -1.41 5.29 19.52
CA CYS A 42 -2.42 4.31 19.12
C CYS A 42 -2.23 2.98 19.87
N ALA A 43 -3.35 2.30 20.15
CA ALA A 43 -3.35 1.02 20.85
C ALA A 43 -3.04 -0.16 19.91
N LEU A 44 -3.30 -0.02 18.61
CA LEU A 44 -3.10 -1.07 17.60
C LEU A 44 -2.60 -0.45 16.30
N GLY A 45 -1.60 -1.07 15.69
CA GLY A 45 -1.05 -0.69 14.40
C GLY A 45 -1.09 -1.83 13.38
N ILE A 46 -1.48 -1.52 12.14
CA ILE A 46 -1.39 -2.45 11.01
C ILE A 46 -0.28 -1.96 10.08
N SER A 47 0.79 -2.75 9.95
CA SER A 47 1.93 -2.40 9.09
C SER A 47 2.28 -3.52 8.11
N GLY A 48 3.04 -3.15 7.08
CA GLY A 48 3.68 -4.12 6.20
C GLY A 48 4.87 -4.82 6.88
N PRO A 49 5.54 -5.74 6.19
CA PRO A 49 6.73 -6.40 6.74
C PRO A 49 7.81 -5.36 7.04
N VAL A 50 8.42 -5.48 8.23
CA VAL A 50 9.58 -4.71 8.66
C VAL A 50 10.70 -5.72 8.93
N GLN A 51 11.94 -5.41 8.52
CA GLN A 51 13.05 -6.35 8.67
C GLN A 51 13.41 -6.58 10.16
N ASN A 52 13.33 -5.52 10.97
CA ASN A 52 13.68 -5.54 12.39
C ASN A 52 12.55 -4.87 13.18
N TRP A 53 11.70 -5.68 13.81
CA TRP A 53 10.71 -5.15 14.75
C TRP A 53 11.42 -4.69 16.03
N PRO A 54 11.11 -3.48 16.55
CA PRO A 54 11.61 -3.05 17.85
C PRO A 54 11.08 -3.95 18.98
N ASP A 55 11.89 -4.20 20.01
CA ASP A 55 11.50 -5.01 21.18
C ASP A 55 10.26 -4.48 21.92
N ALA A 56 9.99 -3.18 21.79
CA ALA A 56 8.81 -2.53 22.36
C ALA A 56 7.49 -2.89 21.64
N ILE A 57 7.55 -3.64 20.53
CA ILE A 57 6.38 -4.03 19.74
C ILE A 57 6.21 -5.54 19.79
N ASP A 58 5.08 -5.99 20.31
CA ASP A 58 4.59 -7.34 20.09
C ASP A 58 3.88 -7.40 18.73
N ALA A 59 4.50 -8.09 17.77
CA ALA A 59 4.03 -8.16 16.39
C ALA A 59 3.56 -9.58 16.03
N THR A 60 2.29 -9.70 15.65
CA THR A 60 1.71 -10.95 15.14
C THR A 60 1.33 -10.83 13.68
N SER A 61 1.67 -11.85 12.88
CA SER A 61 1.29 -11.90 11.46
C SER A 61 -0.21 -12.19 11.30
N MET A 62 -0.90 -11.32 10.57
CA MET A 62 -2.34 -11.44 10.29
C MET A 62 -2.64 -12.05 8.91
N GLY A 63 -1.60 -12.33 8.12
CA GLY A 63 -1.70 -12.90 6.77
C GLY A 63 -0.75 -12.24 5.77
N SER A 64 -0.94 -12.57 4.49
CA SER A 64 -0.18 -12.01 3.37
C SER A 64 -1.09 -11.27 2.39
N ILE A 65 -0.52 -10.26 1.74
CA ILE A 65 -1.19 -9.45 0.73
C ILE A 65 -0.33 -9.49 -0.52
N GLU A 66 -0.96 -9.66 -1.67
CA GLU A 66 -0.26 -9.57 -2.95
C GLU A 66 -0.06 -8.10 -3.32
N LEU A 67 1.17 -7.72 -3.68
CA LEU A 67 1.44 -6.42 -4.27
C LEU A 67 1.37 -6.53 -5.79
N VAL A 68 0.52 -5.72 -6.41
CA VAL A 68 0.37 -5.65 -7.87
C VAL A 68 0.70 -4.25 -8.36
N THR A 69 1.41 -4.16 -9.46
CA THR A 69 1.64 -2.87 -10.12
C THR A 69 0.35 -2.34 -10.71
N VAL A 70 0.04 -1.07 -10.44
CA VAL A 70 -1.11 -0.35 -10.98
C VAL A 70 -0.66 0.90 -11.71
N ALA A 71 -1.43 1.27 -12.72
CA ALA A 71 -1.28 2.48 -13.53
C ALA A 71 -2.67 2.92 -14.01
N ALA A 72 -2.83 4.19 -14.39
CA ALA A 72 -4.06 4.64 -15.05
C ALA A 72 -4.32 3.87 -16.36
N PRO A 73 -5.58 3.71 -16.78
CA PRO A 73 -5.91 3.12 -18.07
C PRO A 73 -5.24 3.85 -19.25
N THR A 74 -5.01 5.15 -19.14
CA THR A 74 -4.33 5.99 -20.15
C THR A 74 -2.81 5.79 -20.20
N HIS A 75 -2.22 5.13 -19.19
CA HIS A 75 -0.78 4.93 -19.11
C HIS A 75 -0.29 3.93 -20.19
N PRO A 76 0.89 4.14 -20.82
CA PRO A 76 1.39 3.25 -21.89
C PRO A 76 1.43 1.77 -21.51
N LEU A 77 1.83 1.45 -20.27
CA LEU A 77 1.81 0.06 -19.76
C LEU A 77 0.40 -0.54 -19.71
N ALA A 78 -0.66 0.24 -19.43
CA ALA A 78 -2.02 -0.29 -19.40
C ALA A 78 -2.59 -0.59 -20.80
N GLN A 79 -1.97 -0.05 -21.85
CA GLN A 79 -2.34 -0.31 -23.24
C GLN A 79 -1.73 -1.61 -23.80
N ARG A 80 -0.72 -2.15 -23.12
CA ARG A 80 -0.08 -3.41 -23.50
C ARG A 80 -1.01 -4.59 -23.18
N ARG A 81 -0.98 -5.62 -24.01
CA ARG A 81 -1.71 -6.87 -23.77
C ARG A 81 -0.77 -7.92 -23.19
N GLY A 82 -1.28 -8.69 -22.22
CA GLY A 82 -0.52 -9.79 -21.60
C GLY A 82 0.28 -9.34 -20.37
N ARG A 83 1.15 -10.25 -19.89
CA ARG A 83 2.05 -9.97 -18.76
C ARG A 83 3.14 -9.00 -19.20
N ILE A 84 3.43 -8.03 -18.35
CA ILE A 84 4.49 -7.05 -18.60
C ILE A 84 5.75 -7.51 -17.87
N PRO A 85 6.88 -7.65 -18.58
CA PRO A 85 8.15 -7.95 -17.94
C PRO A 85 8.55 -6.84 -16.96
N LEU A 86 9.17 -7.21 -15.85
CA LEU A 86 9.69 -6.23 -14.89
C LEU A 86 10.67 -5.27 -15.56
N SER A 87 11.52 -5.73 -16.48
CA SER A 87 12.46 -4.88 -17.22
C SER A 87 11.78 -3.71 -17.93
N GLU A 88 10.58 -3.90 -18.49
CA GLU A 88 9.83 -2.83 -19.16
C GLU A 88 9.16 -1.91 -18.13
N ALA A 89 8.57 -2.47 -17.07
CA ALA A 89 7.92 -1.69 -16.03
C ALA A 89 8.91 -0.76 -15.30
N ARG A 90 10.18 -1.19 -15.15
CA ARG A 90 11.22 -0.44 -14.46
C ARG A 90 11.62 0.88 -15.13
N GLU A 91 11.34 1.04 -16.42
CA GLU A 91 11.66 2.26 -17.18
C GLU A 91 10.67 3.42 -16.90
N TYR A 92 9.51 3.12 -16.32
CA TYR A 92 8.50 4.12 -15.99
C TYR A 92 8.71 4.70 -14.59
N THR A 93 8.32 5.96 -14.39
CA THR A 93 8.37 6.59 -13.08
C THR A 93 7.52 5.82 -12.08
N GLN A 94 8.13 5.35 -11.00
CA GLN A 94 7.40 4.75 -9.89
C GLN A 94 7.10 5.80 -8.82
N LEU A 95 5.83 5.94 -8.48
CA LEU A 95 5.41 6.79 -7.37
C LEU A 95 5.63 6.01 -6.06
N VAL A 96 6.38 6.58 -5.14
CA VAL A 96 6.80 5.92 -3.89
C VAL A 96 6.32 6.73 -2.70
N LEU A 97 5.74 6.04 -1.72
CA LEU A 97 5.42 6.65 -0.44
C LEU A 97 6.69 6.79 0.40
N THR A 98 6.92 8.00 0.88
CA THR A 98 8.03 8.28 1.79
C THR A 98 7.55 8.10 3.21
N ASP A 99 8.26 7.26 3.98
CA ASP A 99 8.14 7.26 5.43
C ASP A 99 8.91 8.47 5.98
N ARG A 100 8.26 9.24 6.86
CA ARG A 100 8.87 10.39 7.56
C ARG A 100 9.51 9.98 8.88
N SER A 101 9.26 8.77 9.35
CA SER A 101 9.90 8.20 10.52
C SER A 101 11.36 7.83 10.24
N ARG A 102 12.18 7.82 11.28
CA ARG A 102 13.54 7.25 11.20
C ARG A 102 13.55 5.73 11.39
N LEU A 103 12.41 5.12 11.72
CA LEU A 103 12.34 3.69 12.06
C LEU A 103 12.49 2.78 10.86
N THR A 104 12.20 3.27 9.64
CA THR A 104 12.51 2.56 8.40
C THR A 104 13.48 3.33 7.51
N GLU A 105 14.35 4.16 8.11
CA GLU A 105 15.38 4.87 7.36
C GLU A 105 16.30 3.90 6.62
N GLY A 106 16.63 4.22 5.36
CA GLY A 106 17.43 3.35 4.49
C GLY A 106 16.68 2.13 3.91
N GLN A 107 15.45 1.85 4.35
CA GLN A 107 14.67 0.73 3.84
C GLN A 107 13.83 1.14 2.62
N SER A 108 13.81 0.26 1.61
CA SER A 108 13.02 0.45 0.38
C SER A 108 12.04 -0.70 0.22
N PHE A 109 10.75 -0.38 0.04
CA PHE A 109 9.69 -1.38 -0.03
C PHE A 109 9.01 -1.37 -1.40
N GLY A 110 9.12 -2.48 -2.11
CA GLY A 110 8.47 -2.65 -3.42
C GLY A 110 8.92 -1.65 -4.49
N ILE A 111 10.12 -1.08 -4.36
CA ILE A 111 10.73 -0.18 -5.34
C ILE A 111 11.55 -1.01 -6.32
N TYR A 112 11.25 -0.91 -7.60
CA TYR A 112 12.00 -1.60 -8.66
C TYR A 112 12.38 -0.68 -9.82
N ALA A 113 11.64 0.42 -10.05
CA ALA A 113 11.92 1.33 -11.14
C ALA A 113 13.24 2.10 -10.99
N THR A 114 13.83 2.47 -12.13
CA THR A 114 15.05 3.30 -12.20
C THR A 114 14.77 4.76 -11.83
N ARG A 115 13.53 5.22 -12.00
CA ARG A 115 13.08 6.59 -11.68
C ARG A 115 11.99 6.54 -10.63
N THR A 116 12.13 7.32 -9.55
CA THR A 116 11.13 7.40 -8.48
C THR A 116 10.70 8.83 -8.22
N TRP A 117 9.40 9.04 -8.03
CA TRP A 117 8.85 10.27 -7.47
C TRP A 117 8.33 9.98 -6.07
N LYS A 118 8.85 10.72 -5.10
CA LYS A 118 8.55 10.55 -3.69
C LYS A 118 7.39 11.46 -3.28
N THR A 119 6.42 10.91 -2.57
CA THR A 119 5.33 11.66 -1.94
C THR A 119 5.05 11.07 -0.58
N ALA A 120 4.65 11.89 0.38
CA ALA A 120 4.26 11.43 1.72
C ALA A 120 2.73 11.28 1.86
N ASP A 121 1.96 11.65 0.84
CA ASP A 121 0.50 11.62 0.88
C ASP A 121 -0.07 10.56 -0.06
N LEU A 122 -0.88 9.67 0.51
CA LEU A 122 -1.58 8.61 -0.21
C LEU A 122 -2.59 9.19 -1.21
N GLY A 123 -3.27 10.29 -0.85
CA GLY A 123 -4.25 10.96 -1.70
C GLY A 123 -3.61 11.53 -2.97
N ALA A 124 -2.55 12.32 -2.79
CA ALA A 124 -1.78 12.92 -3.87
C ALA A 124 -1.20 11.84 -4.78
N LYS A 125 -0.63 10.77 -4.21
CA LYS A 125 -0.14 9.64 -4.99
C LYS A 125 -1.24 9.00 -5.85
N HIS A 126 -2.42 8.78 -5.28
CA HIS A 126 -3.55 8.24 -6.02
C HIS A 126 -3.97 9.17 -7.17
N ARG A 127 -4.01 10.49 -6.94
CA ARG A 127 -4.30 11.47 -8.00
C ARG A 127 -3.24 11.45 -9.10
N LEU A 128 -1.95 11.44 -8.75
CA LEU A 128 -0.85 11.35 -9.73
C LEU A 128 -0.94 10.05 -10.57
N LEU A 129 -1.34 8.93 -9.96
CA LEU A 129 -1.59 7.69 -10.69
C LEU A 129 -2.72 7.83 -11.69
N LEU A 130 -3.84 8.44 -11.29
CA LEU A 130 -5.01 8.66 -12.16
C LEU A 130 -4.70 9.58 -13.33
N GLU A 131 -3.84 10.57 -13.14
CA GLU A 131 -3.32 11.44 -14.21
C GLU A 131 -2.28 10.75 -15.11
N GLY A 132 -1.95 9.48 -14.87
CA GLY A 132 -1.02 8.70 -15.70
C GLY A 132 0.45 9.08 -15.53
N LEU A 133 0.81 9.75 -14.42
CA LEU A 133 2.17 10.26 -14.19
C LEU A 133 3.16 9.18 -13.70
N GLY A 134 2.70 7.94 -13.53
CA GLY A 134 3.57 6.83 -13.20
C GLY A 134 2.85 5.55 -12.82
N ILE A 135 3.61 4.65 -12.22
CA ILE A 135 3.15 3.36 -11.71
C ILE A 135 3.37 3.24 -10.20
N HIS A 136 2.64 2.33 -9.56
CA HIS A 136 2.86 2.01 -8.16
C HIS A 136 2.52 0.56 -7.80
N ALA A 137 3.19 -0.01 -6.81
CA ALA A 137 2.88 -1.33 -6.25
C ALA A 137 1.77 -1.24 -5.19
N ASN A 138 0.55 -1.62 -5.52
CA ASN A 138 -0.60 -1.54 -4.63
C ASN A 138 -0.96 -2.90 -4.00
N ALA A 139 -1.50 -2.88 -2.78
CA ALA A 139 -2.09 -4.04 -2.14
C ALA A 139 -3.33 -4.53 -2.89
N PHE A 140 -3.36 -5.82 -3.20
CA PHE A 140 -4.48 -6.49 -3.85
C PHE A 140 -5.05 -7.57 -2.94
N ASP A 141 -6.33 -7.47 -2.63
CA ASP A 141 -7.07 -8.53 -1.96
C ASP A 141 -7.73 -9.44 -3.00
N ARG A 142 -7.31 -10.72 -3.02
CA ARG A 142 -7.91 -11.74 -3.89
C ARG A 142 -9.30 -12.18 -3.44
N ARG A 143 -9.65 -12.01 -2.16
CA ARG A 143 -10.89 -12.58 -1.57
C ARG A 143 -12.16 -11.82 -1.98
N GLY A 144 -12.06 -10.58 -2.45
CA GLY A 144 -13.21 -9.76 -2.86
C GLY A 144 -13.59 -9.78 -4.35
N SER A 145 -12.88 -10.53 -5.22
CA SER A 145 -13.03 -10.42 -6.69
C SER A 145 -13.78 -11.60 -7.30
N SER A 146 -15.10 -11.71 -7.08
CA SER A 146 -15.97 -12.54 -7.94
C SER A 146 -16.25 -11.86 -9.30
N ALA A 147 -15.93 -10.58 -9.44
CA ALA A 147 -15.94 -9.87 -10.72
C ALA A 147 -14.61 -10.07 -11.46
N ARG A 148 -14.65 -10.55 -12.70
CA ARG A 148 -13.52 -10.39 -13.62
C ARG A 148 -13.15 -8.90 -13.69
N PRO A 149 -11.86 -8.53 -13.62
CA PRO A 149 -11.48 -7.12 -13.66
C PRO A 149 -11.84 -6.54 -15.02
N THR A 150 -12.78 -5.60 -15.05
CA THR A 150 -13.25 -4.88 -16.24
C THR A 150 -12.29 -3.77 -16.69
N GLY A 151 -11.19 -3.54 -15.96
CA GLY A 151 -10.08 -2.68 -16.38
C GLY A 151 -8.86 -3.51 -16.77
N ARG A 152 -8.28 -3.27 -17.95
CA ARG A 152 -7.00 -3.87 -18.36
C ARG A 152 -5.93 -3.51 -17.32
N ARG A 153 -5.49 -4.49 -16.53
CA ARG A 153 -4.42 -4.34 -15.54
C ARG A 153 -3.12 -4.94 -16.09
N ALA A 154 -2.04 -4.17 -15.97
CA ALA A 154 -0.70 -4.68 -16.18
C ALA A 154 -0.29 -5.54 -14.98
N VAL A 155 -0.31 -6.87 -15.15
CA VAL A 155 0.33 -7.76 -14.16
C VAL A 155 1.81 -7.80 -14.50
N VAL A 156 2.62 -7.15 -13.65
CA VAL A 156 4.09 -7.19 -13.76
C VAL A 156 4.57 -8.52 -13.19
N GLY A 157 5.23 -9.31 -14.03
CA GLY A 157 5.79 -10.60 -13.62
C GLY A 157 7.16 -10.46 -12.97
N SER A 158 7.43 -11.35 -12.01
CA SER A 158 8.76 -11.68 -11.49
C SER A 158 9.69 -12.16 -12.60
#